data_AF-A0A1M7RD96-F1
#
_entry.id   AF-A0A1M7RD96-F1
#
_cell.length_a   1.000
_cell.length_b   1.000
_cell.length_c   1.000
_cell.angle_alpha   90.00
_cell.angle_beta   90.00
_cell.angle_gamma   90.00
#
_symmetry.space_group_name_H-M   'P 1'
#
loop_
_entity.id
_entity.type
_entity.pdbx_description
1 polymer ?
#
loop_
_entity_poly.entity_id
_entity_poly.type
_entity_poly.pdbx_seq_one_letter_code
_entity_poly.pdbx_strand_id
1 'polypeptide(L)'
;MALLHPTLPGDVDRAVVNDHAAVLRLLEHLETGSGDRRTLADQVVHRFSVLSAGMEQVVLPAVAKFEGDAGRRPVSAIVDEAVSGQHAAKERLAVLEAAEPGEPEFAQALLRLIEGTRVHFTQVADELLPVLRRSGADLHALGADYLAARRRSSGHVHPDAPVSPAASRIVHAVTSVIDGLRDRSSGRTDRLTTDASGLLDHDAQRVIDAFAQLEPDPLDSLDVADARQRGSIGAVLSAPEPAPVGKRTIDGVPVVLFRPAGAEETLPVVVYAHGGGGVLGAAVDLTAQALSDQLDSVVVSVDYRLAPEHPFPAGHEDYRVVLEWVLANARELGADPALVVAAGESMGANIAASACLSLTGGSRPVALLMIVPVTTAAQDTPSMLDSAEAATLDRPSLDWFLTHLFGQPTDATDPRFALLEAPAEALATLPPTHVVTADRDPLRDQGELFAARLSEAGVATTLNRYSGVPHNFFALGADLQASVQAQLDAATALRPYLA
;
A
#
# COMPACT_ATOMS: atom_id res chain seq x y z
N MET A 1 -2.46 12.63 -9.59
CA MET A 1 -3.65 13.11 -10.34
C MET A 1 -4.87 12.36 -9.84
N ALA A 2 -6.00 13.03 -9.66
CA ALA A 2 -7.28 12.38 -9.41
C ALA A 2 -8.10 12.39 -10.71
N LEU A 3 -8.75 11.27 -11.02
CA LEU A 3 -9.70 11.23 -12.14
C LEU A 3 -10.97 11.99 -11.76
N LEU A 4 -11.63 12.58 -12.74
CA LEU A 4 -12.91 13.31 -12.55
C LEU A 4 -14.10 12.36 -12.31
N HIS A 5 -13.85 11.06 -12.22
CA HIS A 5 -14.85 10.01 -12.07
C HIS A 5 -14.37 8.93 -11.08
N PRO A 6 -15.29 8.22 -10.41
CA PRO A 6 -14.92 7.14 -9.51
C PRO A 6 -14.37 5.93 -10.27
N THR A 7 -13.38 5.27 -9.69
CA THR A 7 -12.75 4.05 -10.21
C THR A 7 -12.78 2.93 -9.19
N LEU A 8 -12.89 1.68 -9.65
CA LEU A 8 -12.89 0.51 -8.79
C LEU A 8 -11.50 -0.13 -8.76
N PRO A 9 -11.12 -0.81 -7.66
CA PRO A 9 -9.88 -1.59 -7.60
C PRO A 9 -9.76 -2.54 -8.80
N GLY A 10 -8.58 -2.58 -9.40
CA GLY A 10 -8.29 -3.41 -10.56
C GLY A 10 -8.77 -2.87 -11.91
N ASP A 11 -9.50 -1.76 -11.97
CA ASP A 11 -9.80 -1.10 -13.24
C ASP A 11 -8.52 -0.54 -13.87
N VAL A 12 -8.38 -0.68 -15.19
CA VAL A 12 -7.19 -0.21 -15.93
C VAL A 12 -6.94 1.30 -15.81
N ASP A 13 -7.99 2.12 -15.72
CA ASP A 13 -7.83 3.57 -15.60
C ASP A 13 -7.31 3.98 -14.22
N ARG A 14 -7.71 3.26 -13.17
CA ARG A 14 -7.14 3.38 -11.82
C ARG A 14 -5.67 2.98 -11.80
N ALA A 15 -5.33 1.83 -12.37
CA ALA A 15 -3.97 1.32 -12.42
C ALA A 15 -3.02 2.30 -13.15
N VAL A 16 -3.43 2.82 -14.31
CA VAL A 16 -2.65 3.81 -15.08
C VAL A 16 -2.40 5.08 -14.27
N VAL A 17 -3.43 5.62 -13.60
CA VAL A 17 -3.27 6.86 -12.82
C VAL A 17 -2.43 6.67 -11.56
N ASN A 18 -2.48 5.48 -10.95
CA ASN A 18 -1.61 5.14 -9.82
C ASN A 18 -0.14 5.07 -10.24
N ASP A 19 0.17 4.45 -11.39
CA ASP A 19 1.52 4.45 -11.95
C ASP A 19 1.99 5.87 -12.32
N HIS A 20 1.12 6.66 -12.96
CA HIS A 20 1.43 8.04 -13.31
C HIS A 20 1.75 8.89 -12.08
N ALA A 21 0.99 8.73 -10.99
CA ALA A 21 1.19 9.49 -9.77
C ALA A 21 2.55 9.17 -9.12
N ALA A 22 2.96 7.89 -9.08
CA ALA A 22 4.28 7.51 -8.56
C ALA A 22 5.42 8.13 -9.39
N VAL A 23 5.33 8.07 -10.73
CA VAL A 23 6.34 8.66 -11.62
C VAL A 23 6.39 10.19 -11.50
N LEU A 24 5.25 10.87 -11.44
CA LEU A 24 5.19 12.32 -11.29
C LEU A 24 5.84 12.78 -9.99
N ARG A 25 5.66 12.00 -8.92
CA ARG A 25 6.25 12.33 -7.62
C ARG A 25 7.77 12.15 -7.60
N LEU A 26 8.29 11.09 -8.22
CA LEU A 26 9.73 10.94 -8.43
C LEU A 26 10.33 12.08 -9.27
N LEU A 27 9.62 12.51 -10.33
CA LEU A 27 10.03 13.66 -11.16
C LEU A 27 10.02 14.98 -10.37
N GLU A 28 9.07 15.17 -9.44
CA GLU A 28 9.03 16.33 -8.55
C GLU A 28 10.23 16.36 -7.60
N HIS A 29 10.66 15.21 -7.07
CA HIS A 29 11.87 15.13 -6.27
C HIS A 29 13.12 15.53 -7.07
N LEU A 30 13.24 15.05 -8.31
CA LEU A 30 14.31 15.44 -9.22
C LEU A 30 14.30 16.94 -9.56
N GLU A 31 13.12 17.51 -9.80
CA GLU A 31 12.93 18.93 -10.13
C GLU A 31 13.32 19.85 -8.96
N THR A 32 12.88 19.51 -7.75
CA THR A 32 13.18 20.28 -6.53
C THR A 32 14.59 20.02 -6.00
N GLY A 33 15.27 18.99 -6.49
CA GLY A 33 16.61 18.61 -6.07
C GLY A 33 16.65 17.95 -4.68
N SER A 34 15.53 17.41 -4.20
CA SER A 34 15.48 16.59 -2.99
C SER A 34 15.98 15.18 -3.28
N GLY A 35 16.66 14.55 -2.32
CA GLY A 35 17.03 13.13 -2.42
C GLY A 35 18.25 12.83 -3.31
N ASP A 36 18.48 11.54 -3.58
CA ASP A 36 19.59 11.08 -4.42
C ASP A 36 19.20 11.09 -5.91
N ARG A 37 19.82 12.00 -6.68
CA ARG A 37 19.44 12.24 -8.09
C ARG A 37 19.64 11.03 -9.00
N ARG A 38 20.68 10.22 -8.80
CA ARG A 38 20.96 9.06 -9.66
C ARG A 38 19.92 7.96 -9.40
N THR A 39 19.66 7.68 -8.12
CA THR A 39 18.68 6.70 -7.66
C THR A 39 17.27 7.09 -8.12
N LEU A 40 16.87 8.35 -7.92
CA LEU A 40 15.58 8.85 -8.41
C LEU A 40 15.46 8.74 -9.94
N ALA A 41 16.52 9.06 -10.70
CA ALA A 41 16.52 8.90 -12.15
C ALA A 41 16.39 7.42 -12.57
N ASP A 42 17.10 6.50 -11.91
CA ASP A 42 16.99 5.06 -12.14
C ASP A 42 15.55 4.57 -11.86
N GLN A 43 14.93 5.02 -10.78
CA GLN A 43 13.54 4.71 -10.43
C GLN A 43 12.54 5.26 -11.46
N VAL A 44 12.72 6.49 -11.94
CA VAL A 44 11.89 7.07 -13.01
C VAL A 44 12.01 6.25 -14.30
N VAL A 45 13.23 5.90 -14.71
CA VAL A 45 13.48 5.08 -15.91
C VAL A 45 12.77 3.73 -15.80
N HIS A 46 12.95 3.04 -14.67
CA HIS A 46 12.32 1.75 -14.44
C HIS A 46 10.79 1.83 -14.47
N ARG A 47 10.19 2.67 -13.61
CA ARG A 47 8.73 2.76 -13.50
C ARG A 47 8.06 3.22 -14.80
N PHE A 48 8.66 4.19 -15.50
CA PHE A 48 8.13 4.63 -16.78
C PHE A 48 8.22 3.53 -17.86
N SER A 49 9.31 2.75 -17.87
CA SER A 49 9.46 1.64 -18.82
C SER A 49 8.44 0.53 -18.57
N VAL A 50 8.16 0.23 -17.30
CA VAL A 50 7.14 -0.77 -16.91
C VAL A 50 5.73 -0.30 -17.32
N LEU A 51 5.32 0.93 -16.97
CA LEU A 51 3.98 1.42 -17.33
C LEU A 51 3.80 1.58 -18.85
N SER A 52 4.87 1.95 -19.56
CA SER A 52 4.84 2.09 -21.03
C SER A 52 4.47 0.79 -21.72
N ALA A 53 4.96 -0.34 -21.21
CA ALA A 53 4.62 -1.66 -21.75
C ALA A 53 3.12 -1.96 -21.59
N GLY A 54 2.53 -1.62 -20.44
CA GLY A 54 1.08 -1.74 -20.23
C GLY A 54 0.27 -0.84 -21.17
N MET A 55 0.72 0.41 -21.36
CA MET A 55 0.09 1.35 -22.29
C MET A 55 0.11 0.84 -23.74
N GLU A 56 1.27 0.38 -24.22
CA GLU A 56 1.47 -0.11 -25.60
C GLU A 56 0.77 -1.43 -25.89
N GLN A 57 0.77 -2.37 -24.94
CA GLN A 57 0.23 -3.70 -25.17
C GLN A 57 -1.28 -3.77 -24.93
N VAL A 58 -1.84 -2.87 -24.12
CA VAL A 58 -3.22 -2.99 -23.62
C VAL A 58 -4.04 -1.73 -23.86
N VAL A 59 -3.64 -0.60 -23.27
CA VAL A 59 -4.48 0.61 -23.23
C VAL A 59 -4.64 1.23 -24.61
N LEU A 60 -3.53 1.51 -25.32
CA LEU A 60 -3.55 2.14 -26.63
C LEU A 60 -4.28 1.28 -27.68
N PRO A 61 -4.03 -0.04 -27.80
CA PRO A 61 -4.81 -0.90 -28.68
C PRO A 61 -6.29 -0.99 -28.33
N ALA A 62 -6.66 -0.93 -27.04
CA ALA A 62 -8.06 -0.96 -26.63
C ALA A 62 -8.79 0.32 -27.07
N VAL A 63 -8.17 1.48 -26.90
CA VAL A 63 -8.73 2.78 -27.34
C VAL A 63 -8.79 2.88 -28.86
N ALA A 64 -7.77 2.39 -29.58
CA ALA A 64 -7.71 2.44 -31.04
C ALA A 64 -8.83 1.64 -31.74
N LYS A 65 -9.44 0.65 -31.06
CA LYS A 65 -10.59 -0.10 -31.59
C LYS A 65 -11.88 0.73 -31.61
N PHE A 66 -11.93 1.84 -30.90
CA PHE A 66 -13.11 2.69 -30.84
C PHE A 66 -13.16 3.62 -32.07
N GLU A 67 -14.03 3.29 -33.02
CA GLU A 67 -14.28 4.11 -34.21
C GLU A 67 -15.22 5.27 -33.86
N GLY A 68 -14.74 6.52 -33.97
CA GLY A 68 -15.56 7.71 -33.77
C GLY A 68 -14.78 8.95 -33.35
N ASP A 69 -15.52 10.00 -32.99
CA ASP A 69 -14.98 11.25 -32.46
C ASP A 69 -15.11 11.27 -30.92
N ALA A 70 -14.08 11.79 -30.26
CA ALA A 70 -14.10 12.08 -28.83
C ALA A 70 -14.29 13.59 -28.65
N GLY A 71 -15.55 14.03 -28.65
CA GLY A 71 -15.87 15.45 -28.63
C GLY A 71 -15.59 16.12 -29.98
N ARG A 72 -14.50 16.90 -30.09
CA ARG A 72 -14.15 17.67 -31.31
C ARG A 72 -12.98 17.09 -32.11
N ARG A 73 -12.32 16.04 -31.62
CA ARG A 73 -11.14 15.45 -32.27
C ARG A 73 -11.37 13.96 -32.56
N PRO A 74 -10.85 13.44 -33.69
CA PRO A 74 -10.88 12.00 -33.98
C PRO A 74 -10.12 11.21 -32.92
N VAL A 75 -10.63 10.04 -32.54
CA VAL A 75 -9.98 9.15 -31.56
C VAL A 75 -8.58 8.74 -32.02
N SER A 76 -8.38 8.53 -33.33
CA SER A 76 -7.06 8.24 -33.90
C SER A 76 -6.03 9.32 -33.59
N ALA A 77 -6.42 10.60 -33.59
CA ALA A 77 -5.52 11.70 -33.27
C ALA A 77 -5.12 11.70 -31.78
N ILE A 78 -6.02 11.29 -30.88
CA ILE A 78 -5.73 11.14 -29.45
C ILE A 78 -4.74 9.99 -29.23
N VAL A 79 -4.95 8.86 -29.91
CA VAL A 79 -4.04 7.71 -29.84
C VAL A 79 -2.66 8.07 -30.41
N ASP A 80 -2.59 8.73 -31.56
CA ASP A 80 -1.33 9.15 -32.19
C ASP A 80 -0.54 10.11 -31.29
N GLU A 81 -1.23 11.05 -30.62
CA GLU A 81 -0.63 11.98 -29.68
C GLU A 81 -0.10 11.27 -28.41
N ALA A 82 -0.86 10.31 -27.87
CA ALA A 82 -0.41 9.48 -26.75
C ALA A 82 0.82 8.63 -27.12
N VAL A 83 0.81 8.01 -28.31
CA VAL A 83 1.97 7.26 -28.84
C VAL A 83 3.19 8.17 -29.01
N SER A 84 3.00 9.37 -29.55
CA SER A 84 4.08 10.34 -29.74
C SER A 84 4.65 10.83 -28.40
N GLY A 85 3.79 11.10 -27.41
CA GLY A 85 4.21 11.51 -26.07
C GLY A 85 5.05 10.43 -25.39
N GLN A 86 4.63 9.17 -25.50
CA GLN A 86 5.35 8.04 -24.92
C GLN A 86 6.72 7.80 -25.59
N HIS A 87 6.80 7.86 -26.92
CA HIS A 87 8.09 7.78 -27.62
C HIS A 87 9.05 8.90 -27.21
N ALA A 88 8.55 10.15 -27.17
CA ALA A 88 9.37 11.29 -26.77
C ALA A 88 9.85 11.19 -25.31
N ALA A 89 9.08 10.58 -24.41
CA ALA A 89 9.52 10.29 -23.06
C ALA A 89 10.62 9.21 -23.04
N LYS A 90 10.44 8.09 -23.76
CA LYS A 90 11.44 7.02 -23.87
C LYS A 90 12.79 7.52 -24.40
N GLU A 91 12.80 8.37 -25.43
CA GLU A 91 14.04 8.97 -25.94
C GLU A 91 14.81 9.73 -24.86
N ARG A 92 14.10 10.50 -24.02
CA ARG A 92 14.71 11.29 -22.94
C ARG A 92 15.18 10.42 -21.79
N LEU A 93 14.44 9.36 -21.47
CA LEU A 93 14.83 8.37 -20.47
C LEU A 93 16.11 7.65 -20.87
N ALA A 94 16.29 7.30 -22.14
CA ALA A 94 17.54 6.72 -22.64
C ALA A 94 18.74 7.65 -22.41
N VAL A 95 18.55 8.97 -22.53
CA VAL A 95 19.61 9.95 -22.19
C VAL A 95 19.87 9.98 -20.68
N LEU A 96 18.83 9.98 -19.84
CA LEU A 96 19.00 9.94 -18.37
C LEU A 96 19.66 8.65 -17.87
N GLU A 97 19.43 7.54 -18.56
CA GLU A 97 20.07 6.27 -18.28
C GLU A 97 21.55 6.27 -18.66
N ALA A 98 21.93 6.98 -19.73
CA ALA A 98 23.30 7.03 -20.23
C ALA A 98 24.19 8.13 -19.61
N ALA A 99 23.59 9.23 -19.15
CA ALA A 99 24.29 10.39 -18.60
C ALA A 99 24.29 10.41 -17.06
N GLU A 100 25.28 11.06 -16.45
CA GLU A 100 25.37 11.19 -14.99
C GLU A 100 24.80 12.52 -14.46
N PRO A 101 24.24 12.54 -13.22
CA PRO A 101 23.82 13.78 -12.59
C PRO A 101 24.98 14.79 -12.50
N GLY A 102 24.80 15.96 -13.13
CA GLY A 102 25.82 17.02 -13.22
C GLY A 102 26.28 17.29 -14.65
N GLU A 103 26.03 16.37 -15.57
CA GLU A 103 26.26 16.59 -16.99
C GLU A 103 25.18 17.50 -17.61
N PRO A 104 25.55 18.42 -18.53
CA PRO A 104 24.58 19.28 -19.22
C PRO A 104 23.48 18.49 -19.94
N GLU A 105 23.83 17.36 -20.54
CA GLU A 105 22.94 16.46 -21.26
C GLU A 105 21.89 15.85 -20.32
N PHE A 106 22.31 15.42 -19.12
CA PHE A 106 21.40 14.92 -18.09
C PHE A 106 20.38 15.99 -17.68
N ALA A 107 20.86 17.20 -17.37
CA ALA A 107 19.99 18.30 -16.96
C ALA A 107 18.98 18.68 -18.05
N GLN A 108 19.41 18.73 -19.31
CA GLN A 108 18.53 19.02 -20.45
C GLN A 108 17.51 17.92 -20.70
N ALA A 109 17.92 16.65 -20.60
CA ALA A 109 17.02 15.51 -20.75
C ALA A 109 15.95 15.50 -19.66
N LEU A 110 16.36 15.75 -18.40
CA LEU A 110 15.47 15.80 -17.25
C LEU A 110 14.41 16.90 -17.40
N LEU A 111 14.82 18.13 -17.73
CA LEU A 111 13.89 19.25 -17.90
C LEU A 111 12.84 18.96 -18.97
N ARG A 112 13.27 18.45 -20.15
CA ARG A 112 12.34 18.09 -21.23
C ARG A 112 11.46 16.90 -20.88
N LEU A 113 11.96 15.97 -20.07
CA LEU A 113 11.20 14.82 -19.61
C LEU A 113 10.10 15.27 -18.65
N ILE A 114 10.41 16.12 -17.66
CA ILE A 114 9.43 16.64 -16.70
C ILE A 114 8.28 17.33 -17.45
N GLU A 115 8.61 18.27 -18.34
CA GLU A 115 7.62 19.02 -19.12
C GLU A 115 6.78 18.08 -19.99
N GLY A 116 7.43 17.21 -20.77
CA GLY A 116 6.75 16.29 -21.68
C GLY A 116 5.88 15.26 -20.97
N THR A 117 6.35 14.67 -19.87
CA THR A 117 5.62 13.65 -19.11
C THR A 117 4.40 14.23 -18.41
N ARG A 118 4.49 15.44 -17.83
CA ARG A 118 3.33 16.12 -17.24
C ARG A 118 2.22 16.35 -18.25
N VAL A 119 2.57 16.85 -19.44
CA VAL A 119 1.62 17.08 -20.53
C VAL A 119 1.02 15.75 -20.99
N HIS A 120 1.86 14.75 -21.25
CA HIS A 120 1.44 13.44 -21.71
C HIS A 120 0.48 12.74 -20.73
N PHE A 121 0.82 12.70 -19.43
CA PHE A 121 -0.03 12.05 -18.42
C PHE A 121 -1.36 12.78 -18.23
N THR A 122 -1.37 14.12 -18.32
CA THR A 122 -2.61 14.92 -18.33
C THR A 122 -3.48 14.54 -19.52
N GLN A 123 -2.92 14.46 -20.72
CA GLN A 123 -3.65 14.04 -21.92
C GLN A 123 -4.21 12.63 -21.80
N VAL A 124 -3.43 11.69 -21.24
CA VAL A 124 -3.91 10.33 -20.99
C VAL A 124 -5.11 10.34 -20.05
N ALA A 125 -5.05 11.08 -18.94
CA ALA A 125 -6.15 11.10 -17.97
C ALA A 125 -7.39 11.86 -18.45
N ASP A 126 -7.21 12.98 -19.16
CA ASP A 126 -8.31 13.88 -19.54
C ASP A 126 -8.94 13.53 -20.89
N GLU A 127 -8.21 12.88 -21.79
CA GLU A 127 -8.68 12.53 -23.14
C GLU A 127 -8.75 11.01 -23.35
N LEU A 128 -7.63 10.30 -23.17
CA LEU A 128 -7.51 8.89 -23.53
C LEU A 128 -8.37 7.96 -22.64
N LEU A 129 -8.24 8.05 -21.32
CA LEU A 129 -8.99 7.19 -20.38
C LEU A 129 -10.51 7.42 -20.44
N PRO A 130 -11.02 8.67 -20.61
CA PRO A 130 -12.42 8.90 -20.86
C PRO A 130 -12.94 8.27 -22.17
N VAL A 131 -12.12 8.21 -23.23
CA VAL A 131 -12.48 7.46 -24.45
C VAL A 131 -12.59 5.98 -24.14
N LEU A 132 -11.60 5.42 -23.43
CA LEU A 132 -11.59 4.01 -23.06
C LEU A 132 -12.86 3.63 -22.28
N ARG A 133 -13.26 4.44 -21.29
CA ARG A 133 -14.52 4.24 -20.56
C ARG A 133 -15.75 4.26 -21.46
N ARG A 134 -15.84 5.23 -22.38
CA ARG A 134 -16.99 5.34 -23.30
C ARG A 134 -17.06 4.23 -24.34
N SER A 135 -15.95 3.53 -24.60
CA SER A 135 -15.90 2.42 -25.55
C SER A 135 -16.75 1.21 -25.11
N GLY A 136 -17.11 1.12 -23.83
CA GLY A 136 -17.78 -0.04 -23.25
C GLY A 136 -16.85 -1.23 -23.02
N ALA A 137 -15.53 -1.02 -23.10
CA ALA A 137 -14.54 -2.04 -22.74
C ALA A 137 -14.68 -2.44 -21.27
N ASP A 138 -14.40 -3.71 -20.99
CA ASP A 138 -14.28 -4.23 -19.63
C ASP A 138 -12.98 -3.70 -19.00
N LEU A 139 -13.10 -2.64 -18.20
CA LEU A 139 -11.96 -1.97 -17.59
C LEU A 139 -11.21 -2.86 -16.60
N HIS A 140 -11.91 -3.77 -15.92
CA HIS A 140 -11.31 -4.67 -14.95
C HIS A 140 -10.51 -5.77 -15.67
N ALA A 141 -11.06 -6.35 -16.74
CA ALA A 141 -10.33 -7.29 -17.58
C ALA A 141 -9.07 -6.65 -18.22
N LEU A 142 -9.20 -5.42 -18.72
CA LEU A 142 -8.07 -4.66 -19.23
C LEU A 142 -7.04 -4.33 -18.14
N GLY A 143 -7.49 -4.14 -16.88
CA GLY A 143 -6.59 -3.90 -15.76
C GLY A 143 -5.73 -5.12 -15.46
N ALA A 144 -6.33 -6.31 -15.46
CA ALA A 144 -5.60 -7.57 -15.33
C ALA A 144 -4.58 -7.76 -16.48
N ASP A 145 -4.97 -7.46 -17.72
CA ASP A 145 -4.07 -7.51 -18.88
C ASP A 145 -2.93 -6.48 -18.76
N TYR A 146 -3.23 -5.27 -18.29
CA TYR A 146 -2.28 -4.19 -18.07
C TYR A 146 -1.22 -4.59 -17.03
N LEU A 147 -1.65 -5.11 -15.87
CA LEU A 147 -0.75 -5.62 -14.84
C LEU A 147 0.08 -6.81 -15.36
N ALA A 148 -0.52 -7.72 -16.15
CA ALA A 148 0.22 -8.82 -16.76
C ALA A 148 1.27 -8.35 -17.78
N ALA A 149 0.99 -7.28 -18.54
CA ALA A 149 1.94 -6.68 -19.46
C ALA A 149 3.11 -6.02 -18.73
N ARG A 150 2.84 -5.31 -17.63
CA ARG A 150 3.86 -4.72 -16.75
C ARG A 150 4.83 -5.78 -16.22
N ARG A 151 4.31 -6.90 -15.71
CA ARG A 151 5.12 -8.02 -15.18
C ARG A 151 6.06 -8.66 -16.18
N ARG A 152 5.73 -8.63 -17.47
CA ARG A 152 6.58 -9.17 -18.54
C ARG A 152 7.63 -8.17 -19.05
N SER A 153 7.56 -6.91 -18.63
CA SER A 153 8.50 -5.87 -19.05
C SER A 153 9.85 -6.08 -18.39
N SER A 154 10.93 -5.83 -19.13
CA SER A 154 12.30 -5.90 -18.59
C SER A 154 12.65 -4.68 -17.72
N GLY A 155 11.83 -3.64 -17.68
CA GLY A 155 12.12 -2.40 -16.95
C GLY A 155 13.17 -1.50 -17.61
N HIS A 156 13.63 -1.83 -18.83
CA HIS A 156 14.58 -1.06 -19.62
C HIS A 156 13.92 -0.31 -20.79
N VAL A 157 14.56 0.77 -21.22
CA VAL A 157 14.14 1.54 -22.40
C VAL A 157 14.66 0.85 -23.66
N HIS A 158 13.76 0.37 -24.52
CA HIS A 158 14.09 -0.06 -25.87
C HIS A 158 13.58 0.97 -26.88
N PRO A 159 14.45 1.82 -27.47
CA PRO A 159 14.02 2.87 -28.39
C PRO A 159 13.44 2.35 -29.71
N ASP A 160 13.73 1.10 -30.11
CA ASP A 160 13.34 0.51 -31.41
C ASP A 160 12.44 -0.75 -31.28
N ALA A 161 11.64 -0.89 -30.23
CA ALA A 161 10.76 -2.05 -30.07
C ALA A 161 9.74 -2.14 -31.24
N PRO A 162 9.74 -3.20 -32.06
CA PRO A 162 8.86 -3.26 -33.23
C PRO A 162 7.40 -3.40 -32.83
N VAL A 163 6.53 -2.64 -33.51
CA VAL A 163 5.07 -2.51 -33.26
C VAL A 163 4.27 -3.78 -33.65
N SER A 164 4.85 -4.98 -33.60
CA SER A 164 4.13 -6.23 -33.91
C SER A 164 4.17 -7.28 -32.77
N PRO A 165 3.04 -7.94 -32.42
CA PRO A 165 2.93 -8.83 -31.25
C PRO A 165 3.76 -10.12 -31.30
N ALA A 166 4.28 -10.50 -32.48
CA ALA A 166 5.03 -11.75 -32.67
C ALA A 166 6.54 -11.54 -32.57
N ALA A 167 7.05 -10.39 -33.04
CA ALA A 167 8.46 -10.05 -32.98
C ALA A 167 8.89 -9.54 -31.60
N SER A 168 8.00 -8.89 -30.84
CA SER A 168 8.27 -8.35 -29.50
C SER A 168 8.58 -9.43 -28.46
N ARG A 169 7.96 -10.61 -28.57
CA ARG A 169 8.12 -11.72 -27.61
C ARG A 169 9.51 -12.35 -27.60
N ILE A 170 10.15 -12.44 -28.76
CA ILE A 170 11.46 -13.11 -28.89
C ILE A 170 12.60 -12.14 -28.50
N VAL A 171 12.45 -10.84 -28.81
CA VAL A 171 13.43 -9.82 -28.43
C VAL A 171 13.40 -9.60 -26.92
N HIS A 172 12.23 -9.39 -26.30
CA HIS A 172 12.13 -9.14 -24.85
C HIS A 172 12.70 -10.26 -23.98
N ALA A 173 12.51 -11.53 -24.37
CA ALA A 173 12.98 -12.67 -23.58
C ALA A 173 14.51 -12.81 -23.55
N VAL A 174 15.20 -12.27 -24.57
CA VAL A 174 16.67 -12.33 -24.67
C VAL A 174 17.31 -11.08 -24.06
N THR A 175 16.72 -9.89 -24.22
CA THR A 175 17.21 -8.68 -23.55
C THR A 175 16.96 -8.69 -22.04
N SER A 176 15.80 -9.17 -21.56
CA SER A 176 15.51 -9.20 -20.11
C SER A 176 16.51 -10.04 -19.30
N VAL A 177 17.04 -11.12 -19.89
CA VAL A 177 18.05 -11.97 -19.25
C VAL A 177 19.42 -11.29 -19.24
N ILE A 178 19.78 -10.57 -20.30
CA ILE A 178 21.07 -9.86 -20.39
C ILE A 178 21.07 -8.62 -19.50
N ASP A 179 19.97 -7.87 -19.51
CA ASP A 179 19.85 -6.65 -18.72
C ASP A 179 19.71 -6.98 -17.22
N GLY A 180 18.96 -8.04 -16.85
CA GLY A 180 18.90 -8.51 -15.46
C GLY A 180 20.23 -9.01 -14.90
N LEU A 181 21.13 -9.53 -15.73
CA LEU A 181 22.51 -9.88 -15.34
C LEU A 181 23.41 -8.65 -15.20
N ARG A 182 23.16 -7.60 -15.98
CA ARG A 182 23.90 -6.33 -15.94
C ARG A 182 23.50 -5.49 -14.72
N ASP A 183 22.21 -5.42 -14.42
CA ASP A 183 21.66 -4.64 -13.30
C ASP A 183 22.17 -5.14 -11.94
N ARG A 184 22.17 -6.47 -11.75
CA ARG A 184 22.72 -7.13 -10.55
C ARG A 184 24.20 -6.90 -10.31
N SER A 185 24.97 -6.65 -11.37
CA SER A 185 26.42 -6.38 -11.27
C SER A 185 26.76 -4.92 -10.98
N SER A 186 25.77 -4.01 -11.08
CA SER A 186 25.97 -2.55 -11.02
C SER A 186 25.45 -1.90 -9.73
N GLY A 187 24.81 -2.66 -8.83
CA GLY A 187 24.15 -2.12 -7.62
C GLY A 187 22.87 -1.34 -7.94
N ARG A 188 22.32 -1.52 -9.15
CA ARG A 188 21.14 -0.79 -9.65
C ARG A 188 19.83 -1.37 -9.10
N THR A 189 19.79 -2.65 -8.76
CA THR A 189 18.61 -3.30 -8.14
C THR A 189 18.29 -2.72 -6.75
N ASP A 190 19.32 -2.49 -5.92
CA ASP A 190 19.18 -1.84 -4.60
C ASP A 190 18.52 -0.46 -4.71
N ARG A 191 18.83 0.28 -5.77
CA ARG A 191 18.29 1.63 -6.03
C ARG A 191 16.80 1.63 -6.37
N LEU A 192 16.25 0.53 -6.88
CA LEU A 192 14.86 0.50 -7.33
C LEU A 192 13.85 0.43 -6.18
N THR A 193 14.29 -0.06 -5.01
CA THR A 193 13.39 -0.45 -3.91
C THR A 193 13.58 0.37 -2.64
N THR A 194 14.65 1.18 -2.55
CA THR A 194 14.84 2.16 -1.49
C THR A 194 13.92 3.39 -1.64
N ASP A 195 13.78 4.18 -0.57
CA ASP A 195 13.20 5.52 -0.61
C ASP A 195 14.30 6.54 -0.91
N ALA A 196 14.30 7.08 -2.13
CA ALA A 196 15.32 8.03 -2.56
C ALA A 196 14.91 9.51 -2.33
N SER A 197 13.76 9.78 -1.72
CA SER A 197 13.19 11.12 -1.59
C SER A 197 13.97 12.03 -0.63
N GLY A 198 14.71 11.44 0.32
CA GLY A 198 15.36 12.14 1.43
C GLY A 198 14.37 12.64 2.50
N LEU A 199 13.14 12.12 2.51
CA LEU A 199 12.10 12.50 3.48
C LEU A 199 12.02 11.58 4.70
N LEU A 200 12.67 10.42 4.67
CA LEU A 200 12.71 9.53 5.83
C LEU A 200 13.66 10.07 6.91
N ASP A 201 13.34 9.76 8.16
CA ASP A 201 14.30 9.91 9.24
C ASP A 201 15.49 8.96 9.02
N HIS A 202 16.61 9.24 9.70
CA HIS A 202 17.85 8.50 9.48
C HIS A 202 17.74 7.00 9.80
N ASP A 203 17.01 6.63 10.85
CA ASP A 203 16.86 5.23 11.26
C ASP A 203 15.92 4.49 10.31
N ALA A 204 14.82 5.15 9.91
CA ALA A 204 13.90 4.63 8.91
C ALA A 204 14.62 4.41 7.58
N GLN A 205 15.38 5.39 7.09
CA GLN A 205 16.16 5.27 5.86
C GLN A 205 17.13 4.09 5.93
N ARG A 206 17.85 3.93 7.05
CA ARG A 206 18.79 2.81 7.25
C ARG A 206 18.11 1.45 7.14
N VAL A 207 16.92 1.29 7.72
CA VAL A 207 16.17 0.02 7.64
C VAL A 207 15.67 -0.21 6.20
N ILE A 208 15.18 0.82 5.53
CA ILE A 208 14.73 0.73 4.12
C ILE A 208 15.89 0.39 3.19
N ASP A 209 17.05 1.01 3.35
CA ASP A 209 18.25 0.71 2.58
C ASP A 209 18.74 -0.73 2.80
N ALA A 210 18.69 -1.21 4.05
CA ALA A 210 19.05 -2.59 4.37
C ALA A 210 18.08 -3.60 3.71
N PHE A 211 16.78 -3.30 3.69
CA PHE A 211 15.79 -4.13 2.99
C PHE A 211 15.99 -4.07 1.48
N ALA A 212 16.31 -2.90 0.92
CA ALA A 212 16.55 -2.74 -0.50
C ALA A 212 17.75 -3.56 -1.01
N GLN A 213 18.77 -3.76 -0.18
CA GLN A 213 19.92 -4.65 -0.47
C GLN A 213 19.56 -6.13 -0.58
N LEU A 214 18.35 -6.53 -0.16
CA LEU A 214 17.82 -7.87 -0.44
C LEU A 214 17.28 -8.01 -1.87
N GLU A 215 17.34 -6.93 -2.66
CA GLU A 215 16.81 -6.82 -4.03
C GLU A 215 15.35 -7.29 -4.16
N PRO A 216 14.41 -6.78 -3.32
CA PRO A 216 13.06 -7.32 -3.30
C PRO A 216 12.24 -6.82 -4.51
N ASP A 217 11.82 -7.70 -5.42
CA ASP A 217 10.98 -7.35 -6.59
C ASP A 217 9.79 -6.46 -6.21
N PRO A 218 9.43 -5.39 -6.95
CA PRO A 218 8.30 -4.52 -6.60
C PRO A 218 7.01 -5.31 -6.36
N LEU A 219 6.27 -5.01 -5.28
CA LEU A 219 5.13 -5.84 -4.85
C LEU A 219 4.06 -5.95 -5.94
N ASP A 220 3.75 -4.84 -6.59
CA ASP A 220 2.75 -4.73 -7.64
C ASP A 220 3.15 -5.42 -8.96
N SER A 221 4.39 -5.91 -9.05
CA SER A 221 4.88 -6.77 -10.13
C SER A 221 4.78 -8.27 -9.82
N LEU A 222 4.39 -8.66 -8.61
CA LEU A 222 4.29 -10.06 -8.21
C LEU A 222 2.86 -10.59 -8.34
N ASP A 223 2.74 -11.90 -8.53
CA ASP A 223 1.49 -12.57 -8.13
C ASP A 223 1.46 -12.79 -6.61
N VAL A 224 0.32 -13.22 -6.08
CA VAL A 224 0.16 -13.38 -4.62
C VAL A 224 1.07 -14.48 -4.06
N ALA A 225 1.32 -15.54 -4.82
CA ALA A 225 2.13 -16.66 -4.35
C ALA A 225 3.60 -16.23 -4.19
N ASP A 226 4.12 -15.50 -5.17
CA ASP A 226 5.47 -14.93 -5.14
C ASP A 226 5.58 -13.82 -4.09
N ALA A 227 4.58 -12.95 -3.97
CA ALA A 227 4.53 -11.89 -2.96
C ALA A 227 4.62 -12.43 -1.52
N ARG A 228 3.99 -13.58 -1.25
CA ARG A 228 4.10 -14.26 0.07
C ARG A 228 5.47 -14.88 0.33
N GLN A 229 6.31 -15.06 -0.69
CA GLN A 229 7.66 -15.61 -0.59
C GLN A 229 8.77 -14.55 -0.67
N ARG A 230 8.45 -13.32 -1.10
CA ARG A 230 9.37 -12.17 -1.32
C ARG A 230 10.29 -11.84 -0.13
N GLY A 231 9.97 -12.31 1.07
CA GLY A 231 10.60 -11.85 2.30
C GLY A 231 10.00 -10.52 2.77
N SER A 232 10.11 -10.23 4.06
CA SER A 232 9.58 -9.02 4.67
C SER A 232 10.70 -8.12 5.17
N ILE A 233 10.38 -6.85 5.43
CA ILE A 233 11.28 -5.91 6.11
C ILE A 233 11.77 -6.46 7.46
N GLY A 234 11.00 -7.37 8.08
CA GLY A 234 11.38 -8.04 9.33
C GLY A 234 12.69 -8.83 9.22
N ALA A 235 13.06 -9.29 8.01
CA ALA A 235 14.28 -10.05 7.79
C ALA A 235 15.58 -9.24 8.00
N VAL A 236 15.50 -7.91 8.00
CA VAL A 236 16.66 -7.02 8.21
C VAL A 236 16.66 -6.35 9.59
N LEU A 237 15.67 -6.66 10.43
CA LEU A 237 15.59 -6.09 11.77
C LEU A 237 16.54 -6.80 12.74
N SER A 238 17.07 -6.03 13.67
CA SER A 238 17.85 -6.52 14.81
C SER A 238 16.96 -6.99 15.96
N ALA A 239 15.67 -6.62 15.93
CA ALA A 239 14.67 -7.04 16.90
C ALA A 239 14.60 -8.58 17.00
N PRO A 240 14.45 -9.14 18.22
CA PRO A 240 14.26 -10.58 18.37
C PRO A 240 12.98 -11.04 17.67
N GLU A 241 12.98 -12.28 17.20
CA GLU A 241 11.78 -12.90 16.65
C GLU A 241 10.64 -12.88 17.70
N PRO A 242 9.37 -12.70 17.28
CA PRO A 242 8.23 -12.80 18.18
C PRO A 242 8.22 -14.13 18.92
N ALA A 243 7.92 -14.10 20.23
CA ALA A 243 7.97 -15.26 21.11
C ALA A 243 6.57 -15.60 21.66
N PRO A 244 5.67 -16.14 20.81
CA PRO A 244 4.32 -16.47 21.27
C PRO A 244 4.35 -17.58 22.32
N VAL A 245 3.46 -17.48 23.31
CA VAL A 245 3.32 -18.47 24.38
C VAL A 245 2.47 -19.67 23.97
N GLY A 246 1.77 -19.60 22.84
CA GLY A 246 1.04 -20.72 22.29
C GLY A 246 0.13 -20.37 21.12
N LYS A 247 -0.49 -21.41 20.56
CA LYS A 247 -1.55 -21.31 19.54
C LYS A 247 -2.84 -21.91 20.09
N ARG A 248 -3.99 -21.34 19.73
CA ARG A 248 -5.32 -21.85 20.07
C ARG A 248 -6.24 -21.74 18.85
N THR A 249 -7.35 -22.48 18.86
CA THR A 249 -8.48 -22.24 17.96
C THR A 249 -9.65 -21.72 18.78
N ILE A 250 -10.19 -20.57 18.41
CA ILE A 250 -11.35 -19.92 19.03
C ILE A 250 -12.47 -19.96 18.01
N ASP A 251 -13.54 -20.72 18.30
CA ASP A 251 -14.71 -20.86 17.42
C ASP A 251 -14.39 -21.13 15.94
N GLY A 252 -13.36 -21.94 15.70
CA GLY A 252 -12.89 -22.32 14.35
C GLY A 252 -11.82 -21.41 13.76
N VAL A 253 -11.51 -20.28 14.40
CA VAL A 253 -10.48 -19.32 13.96
C VAL A 253 -9.17 -19.59 14.71
N PRO A 254 -8.05 -19.87 14.02
CA PRO A 254 -6.75 -19.99 14.69
C PRO A 254 -6.28 -18.63 15.25
N VAL A 255 -5.66 -18.67 16.41
CA VAL A 255 -5.07 -17.51 17.07
C VAL A 255 -3.70 -17.85 17.63
N VAL A 256 -2.84 -16.84 17.69
CA VAL A 256 -1.53 -16.88 18.34
C VAL A 256 -1.60 -16.02 19.59
N LEU A 257 -1.10 -16.55 20.71
CA LEU A 257 -1.15 -15.89 22.01
C LEU A 257 0.22 -15.34 22.37
N PHE A 258 0.27 -14.08 22.78
CA PHE A 258 1.42 -13.45 23.42
C PHE A 258 1.05 -13.07 24.86
N ARG A 259 2.03 -13.16 25.76
CA ARG A 259 1.87 -12.79 27.17
C ARG A 259 3.21 -12.32 27.73
N PRO A 260 3.24 -11.26 28.54
CA PRO A 260 4.45 -10.85 29.25
C PRO A 260 4.98 -11.96 30.15
N ALA A 261 6.30 -12.13 30.17
CA ALA A 261 6.94 -13.12 31.02
C ALA A 261 6.73 -12.79 32.51
N GLY A 262 6.37 -13.80 33.32
CA GLY A 262 6.26 -13.65 34.78
C GLY A 262 4.98 -12.97 35.28
N ALA A 263 4.00 -12.68 34.41
CA ALA A 263 2.73 -12.11 34.83
C ALA A 263 1.83 -13.14 35.53
N GLU A 264 1.68 -13.02 36.85
CA GLU A 264 0.82 -13.89 37.69
C GLU A 264 -0.61 -13.33 37.89
N GLU A 265 -0.83 -12.07 37.54
CA GLU A 265 -2.12 -11.38 37.69
C GLU A 265 -3.05 -11.57 36.47
N THR A 266 -4.34 -11.23 36.67
CA THR A 266 -5.29 -11.12 35.56
C THR A 266 -4.98 -9.86 34.79
N LEU A 267 -4.66 -9.99 33.49
CA LEU A 267 -4.20 -8.89 32.65
C LEU A 267 -5.34 -8.32 31.77
N PRO A 268 -5.20 -7.11 31.23
CA PRO A 268 -5.92 -6.70 30.03
C PRO A 268 -5.71 -7.68 28.87
N VAL A 269 -6.63 -7.67 27.90
CA VAL A 269 -6.47 -8.43 26.65
C VAL A 269 -6.63 -7.54 25.43
N VAL A 270 -5.70 -7.67 24.48
CA VAL A 270 -5.76 -7.05 23.17
C VAL A 270 -6.12 -8.12 22.14
N VAL A 271 -7.19 -7.92 21.38
CA VAL A 271 -7.48 -8.73 20.19
C VAL A 271 -6.89 -8.01 18.99
N TYR A 272 -5.88 -8.59 18.35
CA TYR A 272 -5.07 -7.92 17.33
C TYR A 272 -5.25 -8.56 15.95
N ALA A 273 -5.49 -7.73 14.93
CA ALA A 273 -5.42 -8.13 13.52
C ALA A 273 -4.15 -7.56 12.88
N HIS A 274 -3.31 -8.44 12.32
CA HIS A 274 -2.10 -8.07 11.61
C HIS A 274 -2.37 -7.29 10.32
N GLY A 275 -1.38 -6.53 9.85
CA GLY A 275 -1.40 -5.84 8.56
C GLY A 275 -1.14 -6.76 7.36
N GLY A 276 -0.82 -6.19 6.19
CA GLY A 276 -0.56 -6.95 4.95
C GLY A 276 -1.72 -6.94 3.94
N GLY A 277 -2.58 -5.92 4.00
CA GLY A 277 -3.63 -5.70 3.00
C GLY A 277 -4.73 -6.77 2.96
N GLY A 278 -4.77 -7.68 3.95
CA GLY A 278 -5.66 -8.84 3.94
C GLY A 278 -5.26 -9.93 2.93
N VAL A 279 -4.06 -9.81 2.34
CA VAL A 279 -3.51 -10.71 1.31
C VAL A 279 -2.22 -11.37 1.78
N LEU A 280 -1.44 -10.65 2.58
CA LEU A 280 -0.18 -11.02 3.19
C LEU A 280 -0.28 -10.90 4.72
N GLY A 281 0.81 -11.26 5.41
CA GLY A 281 0.92 -11.20 6.87
C GLY A 281 0.63 -12.54 7.56
N ALA A 282 0.83 -12.58 8.87
CA ALA A 282 0.58 -13.74 9.70
C ALA A 282 0.33 -13.32 11.16
N ALA A 283 -0.33 -14.17 11.94
CA ALA A 283 -0.60 -13.89 13.35
C ALA A 283 0.65 -13.91 14.27
N VAL A 284 1.76 -14.51 13.84
CA VAL A 284 3.05 -14.38 14.52
C VAL A 284 3.70 -13.09 14.04
N ASP A 285 3.58 -12.04 14.84
CA ASP A 285 3.81 -10.67 14.39
C ASP A 285 4.56 -9.83 15.44
N LEU A 286 5.43 -8.92 14.98
CA LEU A 286 6.27 -8.08 15.85
C LEU A 286 5.45 -7.01 16.58
N THR A 287 4.41 -6.47 15.95
CA THR A 287 3.49 -5.54 16.60
C THR A 287 2.65 -6.25 17.65
N ALA A 288 2.22 -7.49 17.42
CA ALA A 288 1.55 -8.28 18.46
C ALA A 288 2.45 -8.49 19.69
N GLN A 289 3.73 -8.82 19.50
CA GLN A 289 4.72 -8.92 20.58
C GLN A 289 4.90 -7.58 21.31
N ALA A 290 5.11 -6.48 20.58
CA ALA A 290 5.28 -5.15 21.16
C ALA A 290 4.06 -4.70 21.97
N LEU A 291 2.84 -4.97 21.50
CA LEU A 291 1.62 -4.65 22.26
C LEU A 291 1.53 -5.46 23.55
N SER A 292 1.90 -6.74 23.54
CA SER A 292 1.98 -7.56 24.75
C SER A 292 2.91 -6.90 25.77
N ASP A 293 4.11 -6.51 25.33
CA ASP A 293 5.16 -6.00 26.20
C ASP A 293 4.88 -4.58 26.73
N GLN A 294 4.33 -3.68 25.91
CA GLN A 294 4.12 -2.27 26.30
C GLN A 294 2.84 -2.02 27.10
N LEU A 295 1.82 -2.86 26.91
CA LEU A 295 0.54 -2.76 27.62
C LEU A 295 0.43 -3.71 28.82
N ASP A 296 1.45 -4.54 29.07
CA ASP A 296 1.40 -5.62 30.06
C ASP A 296 0.12 -6.47 29.87
N SER A 297 -0.15 -6.91 28.64
CA SER A 297 -1.44 -7.48 28.25
C SER A 297 -1.30 -8.85 27.59
N VAL A 298 -2.33 -9.69 27.70
CA VAL A 298 -2.46 -10.85 26.81
C VAL A 298 -2.83 -10.33 25.43
N VAL A 299 -2.09 -10.74 24.39
CA VAL A 299 -2.48 -10.44 23.00
C VAL A 299 -2.99 -11.71 22.34
N VAL A 300 -4.22 -11.65 21.85
CA VAL A 300 -4.85 -12.64 20.98
C VAL A 300 -4.68 -12.15 19.54
N SER A 301 -3.61 -12.56 18.89
CA SER A 301 -3.33 -12.24 17.49
C SER A 301 -4.12 -13.20 16.60
N VAL A 302 -5.02 -12.66 15.78
CA VAL A 302 -5.97 -13.44 14.98
C VAL A 302 -5.32 -13.86 13.66
N ASP A 303 -5.28 -15.17 13.40
CA ASP A 303 -4.79 -15.75 12.13
C ASP A 303 -5.95 -15.84 11.14
N TYR A 304 -6.45 -14.67 10.75
CA TYR A 304 -7.65 -14.55 9.93
C TYR A 304 -7.38 -15.02 8.49
N ARG A 305 -8.42 -15.52 7.82
CA ARG A 305 -8.31 -15.99 6.45
C ARG A 305 -7.91 -14.85 5.49
N LEU A 306 -6.94 -15.13 4.62
CA LEU A 306 -6.41 -14.18 3.64
C LEU A 306 -7.02 -14.34 2.25
N ALA A 307 -7.14 -13.22 1.55
CA ALA A 307 -7.47 -13.16 0.15
C ALA A 307 -6.22 -13.49 -0.71
N PRO A 308 -6.38 -13.95 -1.96
CA PRO A 308 -7.64 -14.14 -2.70
C PRO A 308 -8.35 -15.48 -2.42
N GLU A 309 -7.74 -16.40 -1.68
CA GLU A 309 -8.36 -17.71 -1.36
C GLU A 309 -9.66 -17.55 -0.55
N HIS A 310 -9.66 -16.55 0.33
CA HIS A 310 -10.79 -16.14 1.13
C HIS A 310 -10.95 -14.62 1.01
N PRO A 311 -11.61 -14.13 -0.06
CA PRO A 311 -11.76 -12.69 -0.27
C PRO A 311 -12.56 -12.04 0.87
N PHE A 312 -12.48 -10.71 0.94
CA PHE A 312 -13.38 -9.92 1.78
C PHE A 312 -14.83 -10.42 1.63
N PRO A 313 -15.58 -10.62 2.74
CA PRO A 313 -15.31 -10.20 4.12
C PRO A 313 -14.74 -11.31 5.05
N ALA A 314 -14.12 -12.37 4.52
CA ALA A 314 -13.75 -13.54 5.33
C ALA A 314 -12.88 -13.20 6.57
N GLY A 315 -11.85 -12.39 6.41
CA GLY A 315 -11.00 -11.96 7.52
C GLY A 315 -11.73 -11.09 8.56
N HIS A 316 -12.65 -10.22 8.10
CA HIS A 316 -13.51 -9.41 8.97
C HIS A 316 -14.42 -10.28 9.84
N GLU A 317 -14.97 -11.35 9.27
CA GLU A 317 -15.82 -12.30 9.99
C GLU A 317 -15.02 -13.07 11.04
N ASP A 318 -13.82 -13.54 10.70
CA ASP A 318 -12.94 -14.29 11.61
C ASP A 318 -12.54 -13.45 12.82
N TYR A 319 -12.12 -12.21 12.61
CA TYR A 319 -11.77 -11.31 13.70
C TYR A 319 -12.97 -10.99 14.59
N ARG A 320 -14.14 -10.72 14.01
CA ARG A 320 -15.37 -10.46 14.77
C ARG A 320 -15.72 -11.65 15.68
N VAL A 321 -15.64 -12.88 15.17
CA VAL A 321 -15.89 -14.11 15.95
C VAL A 321 -14.93 -14.21 17.14
N VAL A 322 -13.63 -13.96 16.92
CA VAL A 322 -12.66 -13.98 18.03
C VAL A 322 -12.92 -12.86 19.03
N LEU A 323 -13.23 -11.64 18.58
CA LEU A 323 -13.52 -10.51 19.46
C LEU A 323 -14.74 -10.80 20.35
N GLU A 324 -15.83 -11.28 19.78
CA GLU A 324 -17.05 -11.67 20.51
C GLU A 324 -16.74 -12.77 21.54
N TRP A 325 -15.95 -13.78 21.16
CA TRP A 325 -15.55 -14.84 22.07
C TRP A 325 -14.70 -14.32 23.22
N VAL A 326 -13.72 -13.44 22.96
CA VAL A 326 -12.85 -12.86 24.00
C VAL A 326 -13.66 -12.00 24.96
N LEU A 327 -14.59 -11.17 24.47
CA LEU A 327 -15.49 -10.37 25.30
C LEU A 327 -16.32 -11.22 26.27
N ALA A 328 -16.64 -12.47 25.91
CA ALA A 328 -17.37 -13.41 26.76
C ALA A 328 -16.46 -14.29 27.65
N ASN A 329 -15.26 -14.63 27.19
CA ASN A 329 -14.45 -15.73 27.75
C ASN A 329 -12.99 -15.37 28.10
N ALA A 330 -12.61 -14.09 28.13
CA ALA A 330 -11.22 -13.67 28.39
C ALA A 330 -10.59 -14.27 29.67
N ARG A 331 -11.41 -14.62 30.67
CA ARG A 331 -10.93 -15.30 31.90
C ARG A 331 -10.23 -16.62 31.62
N GLU A 332 -10.62 -17.34 30.57
CA GLU A 332 -9.96 -18.58 30.15
C GLU A 332 -8.53 -18.35 29.64
N LEU A 333 -8.20 -17.12 29.25
CA LEU A 333 -6.87 -16.70 28.82
C LEU A 333 -6.06 -16.07 29.97
N GLY A 334 -6.59 -16.08 31.20
CA GLY A 334 -6.00 -15.36 32.32
C GLY A 334 -6.05 -13.85 32.13
N ALA A 335 -7.11 -13.35 31.48
CA ALA A 335 -7.35 -11.94 31.22
C ALA A 335 -8.73 -11.48 31.73
N ASP A 336 -8.89 -10.16 31.92
CA ASP A 336 -10.14 -9.57 32.39
C ASP A 336 -11.07 -9.25 31.20
N PRO A 337 -12.28 -9.85 31.11
CA PRO A 337 -13.24 -9.55 30.05
C PRO A 337 -13.81 -8.12 30.12
N ALA A 338 -13.58 -7.39 31.22
CA ALA A 338 -13.91 -5.97 31.31
C ALA A 338 -12.84 -5.06 30.69
N LEU A 339 -11.65 -5.58 30.36
CA LEU A 339 -10.48 -4.81 29.90
C LEU A 339 -10.02 -5.29 28.50
N VAL A 340 -10.96 -5.40 27.57
CA VAL A 340 -10.72 -5.85 26.19
C VAL A 340 -10.45 -4.67 25.27
N VAL A 341 -9.31 -4.67 24.57
CA VAL A 341 -8.97 -3.70 23.53
C VAL A 341 -9.06 -4.39 22.17
N ALA A 342 -9.75 -3.75 21.23
CA ALA A 342 -9.66 -4.13 19.82
C ALA A 342 -8.50 -3.37 19.18
N ALA A 343 -7.67 -4.05 18.39
CA ALA A 343 -6.52 -3.43 17.75
C ALA A 343 -6.24 -4.03 16.38
N GLY A 344 -5.59 -3.24 15.53
CA GLY A 344 -4.99 -3.76 14.31
C GLY A 344 -4.12 -2.74 13.61
N GLU A 345 -3.40 -3.22 12.60
CA GLU A 345 -2.48 -2.43 11.78
C GLU A 345 -2.86 -2.47 10.30
N SER A 346 -2.82 -1.33 9.61
CA SER A 346 -3.17 -1.23 8.19
C SER A 346 -4.57 -1.77 7.90
N MET A 347 -4.69 -2.83 7.09
CA MET A 347 -5.95 -3.57 6.89
C MET A 347 -6.50 -4.18 8.19
N GLY A 348 -5.62 -4.62 9.09
CA GLY A 348 -6.03 -5.12 10.40
C GLY A 348 -6.75 -4.06 11.24
N ALA A 349 -6.38 -2.78 11.11
CA ALA A 349 -7.09 -1.69 11.78
C ALA A 349 -8.50 -1.50 11.20
N ASN A 350 -8.66 -1.66 9.89
CA ASN A 350 -9.97 -1.69 9.22
C ASN A 350 -10.84 -2.83 9.77
N ILE A 351 -10.28 -4.05 9.81
CA ILE A 351 -10.94 -5.25 10.34
C ILE A 351 -11.39 -5.03 11.79
N ALA A 352 -10.51 -4.50 12.64
CA ALA A 352 -10.81 -4.27 14.05
C ALA A 352 -11.93 -3.23 14.26
N ALA A 353 -11.85 -2.10 13.57
CA ALA A 353 -12.88 -1.05 13.63
C ALA A 353 -14.23 -1.54 13.09
N SER A 354 -14.22 -2.29 11.98
CA SER A 354 -15.41 -2.91 11.39
C SER A 354 -16.10 -3.88 12.35
N ALA A 355 -15.33 -4.72 13.03
CA ALA A 355 -15.86 -5.62 14.05
C ALA A 355 -16.52 -4.84 15.19
N CYS A 356 -15.89 -3.78 15.71
CA CYS A 356 -16.48 -2.91 16.72
C CYS A 356 -17.82 -2.29 16.28
N LEU A 357 -17.92 -1.81 15.03
CA LEU A 357 -19.16 -1.28 14.47
C LEU A 357 -20.26 -2.34 14.35
N SER A 358 -19.89 -3.60 14.13
CA SER A 358 -20.84 -4.71 13.98
C SER A 358 -21.45 -5.21 15.30
N LEU A 359 -20.85 -4.87 16.45
CA LEU A 359 -21.32 -5.34 17.77
C LEU A 359 -22.67 -4.71 18.12
N THR A 360 -23.70 -5.55 18.31
CA THR A 360 -25.05 -5.12 18.69
C THR A 360 -25.36 -5.46 20.14
N GLY A 361 -25.36 -4.44 21.01
CA GLY A 361 -25.58 -4.63 22.46
C GLY A 361 -24.49 -5.45 23.17
N GLY A 362 -24.65 -5.68 24.47
CA GLY A 362 -23.74 -6.53 25.26
C GLY A 362 -22.40 -5.88 25.63
N SER A 363 -21.42 -6.73 25.97
CA SER A 363 -20.03 -6.33 26.25
C SER A 363 -19.37 -5.75 25.02
N ARG A 364 -18.55 -4.71 25.21
CA ARG A 364 -17.83 -4.02 24.13
C ARG A 364 -16.38 -3.79 24.53
N PRO A 365 -15.46 -3.64 23.56
CA PRO A 365 -14.10 -3.25 23.87
C PRO A 365 -14.07 -1.90 24.59
N VAL A 366 -13.16 -1.75 25.55
CA VAL A 366 -12.99 -0.50 26.30
C VAL A 366 -12.22 0.55 25.50
N ALA A 367 -11.45 0.11 24.49
CA ALA A 367 -10.75 0.98 23.57
C ALA A 367 -10.51 0.30 22.21
N LEU A 368 -10.23 1.12 21.20
CA LEU A 368 -9.82 0.72 19.86
C LEU A 368 -8.47 1.36 19.51
N LEU A 369 -7.50 0.56 19.07
CA LEU A 369 -6.21 1.01 18.55
C LEU A 369 -6.13 0.78 17.03
N MET A 370 -5.94 1.84 16.27
CA MET A 370 -5.82 1.79 14.81
C MET A 370 -4.46 2.30 14.38
N ILE A 371 -3.59 1.39 13.91
CA ILE A 371 -2.23 1.71 13.49
C ILE A 371 -2.22 1.82 11.96
N VAL A 372 -1.81 2.98 11.42
CA VAL A 372 -1.75 3.30 9.98
C VAL A 372 -2.95 2.82 9.16
N PRO A 373 -4.19 3.13 9.56
CA PRO A 373 -5.37 2.40 9.11
C PRO A 373 -5.73 2.62 7.63
N VAL A 374 -6.25 1.56 7.00
CA VAL A 374 -7.08 1.67 5.80
C VAL A 374 -8.52 1.96 6.22
N THR A 375 -9.15 3.00 5.68
CA THR A 375 -10.52 3.41 6.03
C THR A 375 -11.44 3.58 4.81
N THR A 376 -10.88 3.67 3.60
CA THR A 376 -11.62 3.71 2.32
C THR A 376 -10.77 3.17 1.17
N ALA A 377 -11.42 2.78 0.06
CA ALA A 377 -10.77 2.44 -1.20
C ALA A 377 -10.49 3.67 -2.07
N ALA A 378 -10.97 4.87 -1.68
CA ALA A 378 -10.70 6.11 -2.39
C ALA A 378 -9.20 6.46 -2.33
N GLN A 379 -8.71 7.06 -3.41
CA GLN A 379 -7.28 7.31 -3.66
C GLN A 379 -7.03 8.77 -4.12
N ASP A 380 -7.74 9.70 -3.48
CA ASP A 380 -7.88 11.10 -3.88
C ASP A 380 -7.44 12.12 -2.81
N THR A 381 -6.91 11.66 -1.68
CA THR A 381 -6.37 12.55 -0.63
C THR A 381 -5.01 13.15 -1.01
N PRO A 382 -4.57 14.26 -0.39
CA PRO A 382 -3.22 14.79 -0.58
C PRO A 382 -2.08 13.79 -0.31
N SER A 383 -2.20 12.94 0.72
CA SER A 383 -1.21 11.88 1.02
C SER A 383 -1.07 10.85 -0.10
N MET A 384 -2.16 10.57 -0.81
CA MET A 384 -2.15 9.72 -2.01
C MET A 384 -1.36 10.35 -3.17
N LEU A 385 -0.94 11.62 -3.07
CA LEU A 385 -0.11 12.29 -4.07
C LEU A 385 1.32 12.55 -3.55
N ASP A 386 1.47 13.02 -2.31
CA ASP A 386 2.78 13.38 -1.74
C ASP A 386 3.64 12.17 -1.33
N SER A 387 3.01 11.01 -1.18
CA SER A 387 3.62 9.73 -0.81
C SER A 387 3.37 8.66 -1.87
N ALA A 388 3.10 9.08 -3.12
CA ALA A 388 2.65 8.18 -4.19
C ALA A 388 3.64 7.09 -4.58
N GLU A 389 4.91 7.29 -4.25
CA GLU A 389 6.12 6.54 -4.53
C GLU A 389 6.82 6.04 -3.26
N ALA A 390 6.23 6.28 -2.09
CA ALA A 390 6.85 5.99 -0.80
C ALA A 390 7.26 4.51 -0.67
N ALA A 391 8.40 4.27 -0.02
CA ALA A 391 8.82 2.90 0.24
C ALA A 391 7.84 2.18 1.19
N THR A 392 7.86 0.83 1.11
CA THR A 392 6.98 -0.13 1.81
C THR A 392 5.51 -0.10 1.44
N LEU A 393 4.93 1.06 1.11
CA LEU A 393 3.60 1.18 0.51
C LEU A 393 3.52 2.39 -0.43
N ASP A 394 3.45 2.13 -1.74
CA ASP A 394 3.16 3.13 -2.77
C ASP A 394 1.73 2.95 -3.33
N ARG A 395 1.26 3.86 -4.20
CA ARG A 395 -0.11 3.73 -4.75
C ARG A 395 -0.30 2.47 -5.61
N PRO A 396 0.64 2.10 -6.50
CA PRO A 396 0.51 0.85 -7.26
C PRO A 396 0.38 -0.38 -6.36
N SER A 397 1.17 -0.47 -5.28
CA SER A 397 1.10 -1.55 -4.30
C SER A 397 -0.22 -1.54 -3.52
N LEU A 398 -0.72 -0.37 -3.13
CA LEU A 398 -2.02 -0.26 -2.48
C LEU A 398 -3.15 -0.74 -3.42
N ASP A 399 -3.09 -0.38 -4.69
CA ASP A 399 -4.07 -0.85 -5.67
C ASP A 399 -3.97 -2.36 -5.93
N TRP A 400 -2.76 -2.90 -5.92
CA TRP A 400 -2.51 -4.35 -5.97
C TRP A 400 -3.17 -5.06 -4.78
N PHE A 401 -3.02 -4.54 -3.55
CA PHE A 401 -3.69 -5.12 -2.37
C PHE A 401 -5.21 -5.08 -2.52
N LEU A 402 -5.78 -3.92 -2.86
CA LEU A 402 -7.23 -3.77 -3.00
C LEU A 402 -7.80 -4.66 -4.11
N THR A 403 -7.07 -4.83 -5.21
CA THR A 403 -7.47 -5.72 -6.32
C THR A 403 -7.57 -7.18 -5.88
N HIS A 404 -6.63 -7.65 -5.04
CA HIS A 404 -6.61 -9.04 -4.60
C HIS A 404 -7.45 -9.30 -3.35
N LEU A 405 -7.79 -8.25 -2.58
CA LEU A 405 -8.60 -8.34 -1.38
C LEU A 405 -10.06 -8.72 -1.69
N PHE A 406 -10.64 -8.11 -2.71
CA PHE A 406 -12.08 -8.18 -2.98
C PHE A 406 -12.45 -9.36 -3.87
N GLY A 407 -13.61 -9.96 -3.59
CA GLY A 407 -14.17 -11.00 -4.45
C GLY A 407 -14.73 -10.42 -5.75
N GLN A 408 -15.25 -9.19 -5.68
CA GLN A 408 -15.65 -8.36 -6.81
C GLN A 408 -15.26 -6.89 -6.56
N PRO A 409 -14.91 -6.09 -7.59
CA PRO A 409 -14.45 -4.71 -7.38
C PRO A 409 -15.44 -3.79 -6.63
N THR A 410 -16.74 -4.06 -6.72
CA THR A 410 -17.80 -3.29 -6.04
C THR A 410 -17.81 -3.46 -4.52
N ASP A 411 -17.20 -4.54 -4.00
CA ASP A 411 -17.09 -4.80 -2.56
C ASP A 411 -16.31 -3.69 -1.84
N ALA A 412 -15.50 -2.92 -2.58
CA ALA A 412 -14.80 -1.73 -2.10
C ALA A 412 -15.71 -0.64 -1.50
N THR A 413 -17.02 -0.71 -1.75
CA THR A 413 -18.04 0.21 -1.21
C THR A 413 -18.86 -0.38 -0.06
N ASP A 414 -18.60 -1.64 0.33
CA ASP A 414 -19.28 -2.27 1.45
C ASP A 414 -18.96 -1.52 2.76
N PRO A 415 -19.95 -1.18 3.59
CA PRO A 415 -19.74 -0.39 4.81
C PRO A 415 -18.86 -1.08 5.87
N ARG A 416 -18.61 -2.40 5.75
CA ARG A 416 -17.65 -3.11 6.61
C ARG A 416 -16.20 -2.81 6.23
N PHE A 417 -15.95 -2.28 5.03
CA PHE A 417 -14.63 -1.85 4.56
C PHE A 417 -14.53 -0.32 4.40
N ALA A 418 -15.55 0.31 3.79
CA ALA A 418 -15.66 1.74 3.55
C ALA A 418 -16.07 2.49 4.83
N LEU A 419 -15.18 2.45 5.83
CA LEU A 419 -15.41 2.99 7.16
C LEU A 419 -15.48 4.52 7.16
N LEU A 420 -14.69 5.17 6.30
CA LEU A 420 -14.66 6.63 6.20
C LEU A 420 -16.01 7.19 5.74
N GLU A 421 -16.81 6.39 5.04
CA GLU A 421 -18.14 6.71 4.52
C GLU A 421 -19.27 6.38 5.52
N ALA A 422 -18.97 5.77 6.67
CA ALA A 422 -19.99 5.37 7.65
C ALA A 422 -20.78 6.57 8.21
N PRO A 423 -22.08 6.42 8.52
CA PRO A 423 -22.89 7.49 9.10
C PRO A 423 -22.41 7.85 10.51
N ALA A 424 -22.58 9.11 10.91
CA ALA A 424 -22.09 9.60 12.20
C ALA A 424 -22.69 8.83 13.39
N GLU A 425 -23.95 8.38 13.29
CA GLU A 425 -24.62 7.59 14.31
C GLU A 425 -23.98 6.22 14.51
N ALA A 426 -23.46 5.61 13.43
CA ALA A 426 -22.71 4.35 13.53
C ALA A 426 -21.33 4.60 14.15
N LEU A 427 -20.62 5.65 13.70
CA LEU A 427 -19.32 6.03 14.24
C LEU A 427 -19.38 6.34 15.74
N ALA A 428 -20.44 7.01 16.21
CA ALA A 428 -20.68 7.31 17.62
C ALA A 428 -20.78 6.07 18.52
N THR A 429 -20.91 4.87 17.93
CA THR A 429 -20.92 3.60 18.67
C THR A 429 -19.53 3.02 18.89
N LEU A 430 -18.48 3.55 18.28
CA LEU A 430 -17.12 3.06 18.49
C LEU A 430 -16.62 3.40 19.90
N PRO A 431 -15.76 2.55 20.49
CA PRO A 431 -15.15 2.85 21.79
C PRO A 431 -14.14 4.00 21.65
N PRO A 432 -13.64 4.55 22.77
CA PRO A 432 -12.51 5.46 22.74
C PRO A 432 -11.39 4.94 21.83
N THR A 433 -10.93 5.77 20.91
CA THR A 433 -10.07 5.34 19.80
C THR A 433 -8.75 6.10 19.80
N HIS A 434 -7.64 5.37 19.68
CA HIS A 434 -6.33 5.93 19.39
C HIS A 434 -5.92 5.59 17.96
N VAL A 435 -5.58 6.60 17.18
CA VAL A 435 -5.14 6.46 15.79
C VAL A 435 -3.66 6.85 15.68
N VAL A 436 -2.86 6.00 15.03
CA VAL A 436 -1.46 6.26 14.71
C VAL A 436 -1.33 6.41 13.20
N THR A 437 -0.70 7.47 12.71
CA THR A 437 -0.41 7.66 11.28
C THR A 437 1.07 7.89 11.03
N ALA A 438 1.52 7.50 9.84
CA ALA A 438 2.88 7.72 9.35
C ALA A 438 2.89 8.88 8.34
N ASP A 439 3.98 9.64 8.31
CA ASP A 439 4.11 10.79 7.40
C ASP A 439 4.36 10.37 5.95
N ARG A 440 5.18 9.32 5.74
CA ARG A 440 5.45 8.72 4.41
C ARG A 440 4.52 7.53 4.17
N ASP A 441 3.24 7.84 4.00
CA ASP A 441 2.18 6.86 3.86
C ASP A 441 1.01 7.41 3.02
N PRO A 442 0.66 6.78 1.88
CA PRO A 442 -0.54 7.13 1.11
C PRO A 442 -1.82 7.13 1.95
N LEU A 443 -1.90 6.30 2.99
CA LEU A 443 -3.08 6.13 3.85
C LEU A 443 -3.18 7.17 4.98
N ARG A 444 -2.15 8.01 5.16
CA ARG A 444 -2.08 9.02 6.22
C ARG A 444 -3.37 9.83 6.33
N ASP A 445 -3.76 10.51 5.26
CA ASP A 445 -4.87 11.47 5.34
C ASP A 445 -6.22 10.76 5.55
N GLN A 446 -6.45 9.57 5.01
CA GLN A 446 -7.71 8.85 5.24
C GLN A 446 -7.83 8.34 6.69
N GLY A 447 -6.71 8.00 7.33
CA GLY A 447 -6.68 7.69 8.76
C GLY A 447 -6.99 8.91 9.63
N GLU A 448 -6.44 10.08 9.28
CA GLU A 448 -6.68 11.32 10.01
C GLU A 448 -8.08 11.88 9.81
N LEU A 449 -8.61 11.81 8.59
CA LEU A 449 -10.00 12.14 8.29
C LEU A 449 -10.95 11.25 9.09
N PHE A 450 -10.65 9.95 9.19
CA PHE A 450 -11.44 9.05 10.02
C PHE A 450 -11.40 9.46 11.50
N ALA A 451 -10.22 9.74 12.05
CA ALA A 451 -10.07 10.23 13.43
C ALA A 451 -10.85 11.54 13.70
N ALA A 452 -10.85 12.47 12.73
CA ALA A 452 -11.66 13.67 12.79
C ALA A 452 -13.16 13.34 12.83
N ARG A 453 -13.64 12.45 11.95
CA ARG A 453 -15.04 12.02 11.93
C ARG A 453 -15.48 11.31 13.22
N LEU A 454 -14.60 10.52 13.84
CA LEU A 454 -14.86 9.93 15.16
C LEU A 454 -15.02 11.00 16.24
N SER A 455 -14.13 11.99 16.25
CA SER A 455 -14.20 13.13 17.18
C SER A 455 -15.50 13.94 16.99
N GLU A 456 -15.89 14.21 15.74
CA GLU A 456 -17.14 14.89 15.40
C GLU A 456 -18.39 14.09 15.80
N ALA A 457 -18.32 12.75 15.74
CA ALA A 457 -19.37 11.85 16.21
C ALA A 457 -19.41 11.71 17.74
N GLY A 458 -18.51 12.37 18.48
CA GLY A 458 -18.46 12.36 19.94
C GLY A 458 -17.67 11.22 20.57
N VAL A 459 -16.90 10.46 19.77
CA VAL A 459 -15.99 9.41 20.28
C VAL A 459 -14.75 10.08 20.87
N ALA A 460 -14.35 9.67 22.08
CA ALA A 460 -13.09 10.09 22.68
C ALA A 460 -11.91 9.60 21.82
N THR A 461 -11.35 10.50 21.01
CA THR A 461 -10.39 10.14 19.96
C THR A 461 -9.08 10.88 20.16
N THR A 462 -7.97 10.17 20.00
CA THR A 462 -6.62 10.73 19.96
C THR A 462 -5.93 10.31 18.67
N LEU A 463 -5.05 11.15 18.15
CA LEU A 463 -4.35 10.93 16.88
C LEU A 463 -2.90 11.37 17.04
N ASN A 464 -1.95 10.49 16.73
CA ASN A 464 -0.53 10.79 16.67
C ASN A 464 0.01 10.50 15.27
N ARG A 465 0.53 11.54 14.60
CA ARG A 465 1.31 11.41 13.35
C ARG A 465 2.80 11.35 13.68
N TYR A 466 3.52 10.40 13.10
CA TYR A 466 4.97 10.27 13.21
C TYR A 466 5.64 10.74 11.92
N SER A 467 6.56 11.71 12.02
CA SER A 467 7.28 12.29 10.88
C SER A 467 8.45 11.42 10.42
N GLY A 468 8.69 11.38 9.11
CA GLY A 468 9.86 10.70 8.53
C GLY A 468 9.82 9.16 8.58
N VAL A 469 8.68 8.55 8.94
CA VAL A 469 8.55 7.10 9.04
C VAL A 469 7.67 6.52 7.93
N PRO A 470 7.95 5.29 7.45
CA PRO A 470 7.16 4.61 6.43
C PRO A 470 5.86 4.01 7.00
N HIS A 471 5.00 3.49 6.13
CA HIS A 471 3.72 2.89 6.52
C HIS A 471 3.84 1.82 7.63
N ASN A 472 4.73 0.85 7.47
CA ASN A 472 4.91 -0.29 8.40
C ASN A 472 5.87 0.00 9.57
N PHE A 473 6.06 1.28 9.96
CA PHE A 473 7.08 1.65 10.94
C PHE A 473 6.82 1.11 12.35
N PHE A 474 5.56 0.85 12.73
CA PHE A 474 5.20 0.47 14.09
C PHE A 474 5.81 -0.87 14.49
N ALA A 475 6.05 -1.76 13.54
CA ALA A 475 6.69 -3.06 13.76
C ALA A 475 8.24 -3.01 13.81
N LEU A 476 8.88 -1.89 13.43
CA LEU A 476 10.35 -1.81 13.32
C LEU A 476 11.09 -1.77 14.66
N GLY A 477 10.37 -1.50 15.76
CA GLY A 477 10.84 -1.64 17.12
C GLY A 477 12.17 -0.92 17.39
N ALA A 478 13.11 -1.62 18.02
CA ALA A 478 14.38 -1.03 18.47
C ALA A 478 15.28 -0.51 17.34
N ASP A 479 15.04 -0.90 16.09
CA ASP A 479 15.77 -0.39 14.94
C ASP A 479 15.31 1.01 14.49
N LEU A 480 14.19 1.52 15.04
CA LEU A 480 13.66 2.84 14.75
C LEU A 480 13.12 3.49 16.03
N GLN A 481 13.76 4.56 16.51
CA GLN A 481 13.33 5.24 17.74
C GLN A 481 11.87 5.70 17.69
N ALA A 482 11.40 6.17 16.54
CA ALA A 482 10.00 6.60 16.35
C ALA A 482 9.00 5.43 16.51
N SER A 483 9.40 4.20 16.19
CA SER A 483 8.60 2.99 16.39
C SER A 483 8.40 2.72 17.88
N VAL A 484 9.49 2.69 18.67
CA VAL A 484 9.43 2.54 20.13
C VAL A 484 8.57 3.63 20.77
N GLN A 485 8.74 4.88 20.33
CA GLN A 485 7.94 6.00 20.83
C GLN A 485 6.45 5.82 20.50
N ALA A 486 6.11 5.40 19.28
CA ALA A 486 4.73 5.13 18.90
C ALA A 486 4.09 4.02 19.73
N GLN A 487 4.83 2.96 20.04
CA GLN A 487 4.35 1.88 20.89
C GLN A 487 4.09 2.35 22.34
N LEU A 488 4.98 3.17 22.90
CA LEU A 488 4.83 3.77 24.23
C LEU A 488 3.67 4.78 24.31
N ASP A 489 3.51 5.59 23.26
CA ASP A 489 2.42 6.58 23.18
C ASP A 489 1.07 5.88 23.04
N ALA A 490 0.98 4.83 22.22
CA ALA A 490 -0.21 4.00 22.12
C ALA A 490 -0.55 3.37 23.48
N ALA A 491 0.44 2.82 24.19
CA ALA A 491 0.23 2.29 25.53
C ALA A 491 -0.27 3.37 26.50
N THR A 492 0.32 4.56 26.45
CA THR A 492 -0.06 5.71 27.28
C THR A 492 -1.50 6.16 27.00
N ALA A 493 -1.91 6.19 25.73
CA ALA A 493 -3.26 6.57 25.33
C ALA A 493 -4.32 5.55 25.78
N LEU A 494 -3.96 4.26 25.87
CA LEU A 494 -4.88 3.19 26.24
C LEU A 494 -4.97 2.94 27.76
N ARG A 495 -3.89 3.21 28.52
CA ARG A 495 -3.82 3.00 29.98
C ARG A 495 -5.04 3.50 30.78
N PRO A 496 -5.64 4.68 30.50
CA PRO A 496 -6.81 5.15 31.24
C PRO A 496 -8.04 4.22 31.15
N TYR A 497 -8.11 3.37 30.13
CA TYR A 497 -9.20 2.42 29.92
C TYR A 497 -8.90 1.02 30.47
N LEU A 498 -7.67 0.80 30.95
CA LEU A 498 -7.14 -0.49 31.41
C LEU A 498 -6.93 -0.56 32.94
N ALA A 499 -7.39 0.44 33.68
CA ALA A 499 -7.11 0.64 35.10
C ALA A 499 -8.29 0.31 36.03
#